data_AF-A0A2R6R942-F1
#
_entry.id   AF-A0A2R6R942-F1
#
_cell.length_a   1.000
_cell.length_b   1.000
_cell.length_c   1.000
_cell.angle_alpha   90.00
_cell.angle_beta   90.00
_cell.angle_gamma   90.00
#
_symmetry.space_group_name_H-M   'P 1'
#
loop_
_entity.id
_entity.type
_entity.pdbx_description
1 polymer ?
#
loop_
_entity_poly.entity_id
_entity_poly.type
_entity_poly.pdbx_seq_one_letter_code
_entity_poly.pdbx_strand_id
1 'polypeptide(L)'
;MGQKGSNYAPVGRRGIFGGVILNMHMHWKKHETVKVICKPCKPGQVHEYVDEIVRLSGGIPIQILGDDTIIFYREKNYIQSLVMSPIDTLSKKRALEKSKYEQSLESVRHFIVIAEKELELYYRHIAIYGDPNSQSLKSFPDSPKRGTEEPKRIEATGEGNLYSAFDRFSTALLETD
;
A
#
# COMPACT_ATOMS: atom_id res chain seq x y z
N MET A 1 28.12 0.36 -9.10
CA MET A 1 28.99 1.20 -9.95
C MET A 1 28.64 2.65 -9.71
N GLY A 2 29.54 3.41 -9.09
CA GLY A 2 29.38 4.85 -8.92
C GLY A 2 30.28 5.55 -9.93
N GLN A 3 29.73 6.26 -10.91
CA GLN A 3 30.56 7.02 -11.85
C GLN A 3 31.11 8.25 -11.10
N LYS A 4 32.38 8.17 -10.70
CA LYS A 4 33.11 9.29 -10.10
C LYS A 4 33.03 10.49 -11.06
N GLY A 5 32.44 11.59 -10.61
CA GLY A 5 32.37 12.85 -11.35
C GLY A 5 31.05 13.14 -12.07
N SER A 6 30.02 12.29 -11.96
CA SER A 6 28.70 12.60 -12.53
C SER A 6 27.76 13.29 -11.53
N ASN A 7 26.93 14.20 -12.02
CA ASN A 7 26.01 15.05 -11.25
C ASN A 7 24.73 14.30 -10.90
N TYR A 8 24.83 13.20 -10.16
CA TYR A 8 23.66 12.40 -9.81
C TYR A 8 23.60 11.99 -8.35
N ALA A 9 22.39 12.00 -7.80
CA ALA A 9 22.08 11.59 -6.44
C ALA A 9 21.18 10.34 -6.48
N PRO A 10 21.69 9.15 -6.13
CA PRO A 10 20.87 7.94 -6.10
C PRO A 10 19.97 7.92 -4.85
N VAL A 11 18.70 7.65 -5.06
CA VAL A 11 17.69 7.40 -4.04
C VAL A 11 17.35 5.92 -4.07
N GLY A 12 17.65 5.24 -2.96
CA GLY A 12 17.42 3.81 -2.81
C GLY A 12 16.07 3.49 -2.17
N ARG A 13 15.94 2.24 -1.70
CA ARG A 13 14.75 1.75 -0.96
C ARG A 13 14.25 2.67 0.16
N ARG A 14 15.14 3.44 0.81
CA ARG A 14 14.80 4.32 1.93
C ARG A 14 14.01 5.56 1.53
N GLY A 15 13.86 5.83 0.23
CA GLY A 15 13.23 7.05 -0.26
C GLY A 15 14.04 8.30 0.09
N ILE A 16 13.35 9.43 0.17
CA ILE A 16 13.91 10.74 0.49
C ILE A 16 14.10 10.86 2.00
N PHE A 17 15.30 11.27 2.41
CA PHE A 17 15.64 11.54 3.80
C PHE A 17 16.77 12.57 3.83
N GLY A 18 17.12 13.07 5.02
CA GLY A 18 18.07 14.18 5.15
C GLY A 18 19.41 13.99 4.45
N GLY A 19 19.90 12.75 4.38
CA GLY A 19 21.14 12.43 3.66
C GLY A 19 21.05 12.59 2.13
N VAL A 20 19.88 12.39 1.54
CA VAL A 20 19.65 12.62 0.10
C VAL A 20 19.70 14.12 -0.20
N ILE A 21 18.99 14.91 0.61
CA ILE A 21 18.94 16.37 0.48
C ILE A 21 20.33 16.97 0.67
N LEU A 22 21.05 16.53 1.71
CA LEU A 22 22.45 16.88 1.93
C LEU A 22 23.31 16.55 0.70
N ASN A 23 23.13 15.37 0.11
CA ASN A 23 23.88 14.97 -1.07
C ASN A 23 23.56 15.86 -2.29
N MET A 24 22.29 16.22 -2.50
CA MET A 24 21.89 17.17 -3.55
C MET A 24 22.59 18.51 -3.37
N HIS A 25 22.57 19.06 -2.16
CA HIS A 25 23.25 20.32 -1.85
C HIS A 25 24.77 20.25 -2.07
N MET A 26 25.41 19.10 -1.85
CA MET A 26 26.83 18.91 -2.14
C MET A 26 27.12 18.93 -3.65
N HIS A 27 26.27 18.32 -4.47
CA HIS A 27 26.38 18.44 -5.94
C HIS A 27 26.19 19.88 -6.40
N TRP A 28 25.22 20.55 -5.80
CA TRP A 28 24.92 21.94 -6.09
C TRP A 28 26.07 22.91 -5.80
N LYS A 29 27.01 22.59 -4.90
CA LYS A 29 28.21 23.42 -4.70
C LYS A 29 29.09 23.56 -5.95
N LYS A 30 29.07 22.56 -6.82
CA LYS A 30 29.95 22.48 -8.00
C LYS A 30 29.19 22.51 -9.33
N HIS A 31 27.90 22.20 -9.31
CA HIS A 31 27.08 22.03 -10.50
C HIS A 31 25.73 22.72 -10.34
N GLU A 32 25.22 23.32 -11.40
CA GLU A 32 23.93 24.00 -11.36
C GLU A 32 22.75 23.01 -11.35
N THR A 33 22.96 21.82 -11.92
CA THR A 33 21.92 20.79 -12.03
C THR A 33 22.33 19.52 -11.30
N VAL A 34 21.35 18.81 -10.73
CA VAL A 34 21.54 17.47 -10.17
C VAL A 34 20.48 16.52 -10.70
N LYS A 35 20.91 15.32 -11.10
CA LYS A 35 20.06 14.22 -11.56
C LYS A 35 19.75 13.29 -10.39
N VAL A 36 18.55 13.31 -9.88
CA VAL A 36 18.10 12.39 -8.83
C VAL A 36 17.58 11.12 -9.50
N ILE A 37 18.10 9.96 -9.09
CA ILE A 37 17.73 8.66 -9.65
C ILE A 37 17.10 7.81 -8.55
N CYS A 38 15.79 7.64 -8.60
CA CYS A 38 14.97 6.90 -7.67
C CYS A 38 14.84 5.44 -8.11
N LYS A 39 15.55 4.52 -7.45
CA LYS A 39 15.45 3.08 -7.71
C LYS A 39 15.49 2.26 -6.41
N PRO A 40 14.50 1.38 -6.16
CA PRO A 40 13.25 1.18 -6.91
C PRO A 40 12.24 2.30 -6.64
N CYS A 41 11.49 2.71 -7.66
CA CYS A 41 10.37 3.65 -7.54
C CYS A 41 9.08 2.98 -8.06
N LYS A 42 7.96 3.19 -7.37
CA LYS A 42 6.64 2.79 -7.90
C LYS A 42 6.19 3.82 -8.94
N PRO A 43 5.43 3.42 -9.97
CA PRO A 43 4.83 4.39 -10.89
C PRO A 43 3.98 5.40 -10.11
N GLY A 44 4.17 6.69 -10.37
CA GLY A 44 3.50 7.79 -9.64
C GLY A 44 4.23 8.29 -8.38
N GLN A 45 5.03 7.46 -7.71
CA GLN A 45 5.75 7.85 -6.48
C GLN A 45 6.83 8.92 -6.75
N VAL A 46 7.28 9.04 -7.99
CA VAL A 46 8.22 10.10 -8.41
C VAL A 46 7.68 11.48 -8.11
N HIS A 47 6.38 11.71 -8.32
CA HIS A 47 5.77 13.02 -8.08
C HIS A 47 5.79 13.38 -6.58
N GLU A 48 5.48 12.43 -5.71
CA GLU A 48 5.61 12.62 -4.26
C GLU A 48 7.05 12.95 -3.86
N TYR A 49 8.03 12.27 -4.47
CA TYR A 49 9.45 12.57 -4.24
C TYR A 49 9.85 13.94 -4.78
N VAL A 50 9.28 14.38 -5.90
CA VAL A 50 9.51 15.74 -6.41
C VAL A 50 9.05 16.75 -5.38
N ASP A 51 7.80 16.64 -4.92
CA ASP A 51 7.22 17.59 -3.97
C ASP A 51 7.99 17.61 -2.65
N GLU A 52 8.38 16.45 -2.14
CA GLU A 52 9.16 16.33 -0.91
C GLU A 52 10.56 16.95 -1.08
N ILE A 53 11.24 16.71 -2.21
CA ILE A 53 12.54 17.32 -2.49
C ILE A 53 12.42 18.83 -2.64
N VAL A 54 11.42 19.34 -3.35
CA VAL A 54 11.17 20.79 -3.52
C VAL A 54 10.99 21.44 -2.15
N ARG A 55 10.14 20.84 -1.31
CA ARG A 55 9.84 21.30 0.04
C ARG A 55 11.06 21.31 0.96
N LEU A 56 11.93 20.31 0.86
CA LEU A 56 13.09 20.15 1.75
C LEU A 56 14.34 20.91 1.27
N SER A 57 14.56 20.97 -0.04
CA SER A 57 15.80 21.51 -0.63
C SER A 57 15.63 22.88 -1.27
N GLY A 58 14.40 23.28 -1.61
CA GLY A 58 14.10 24.48 -2.40
C GLY A 58 14.56 24.39 -3.87
N GLY A 59 14.97 23.20 -4.34
CA GLY A 59 15.35 22.99 -5.74
C GLY A 59 14.17 23.09 -6.69
N ILE A 60 14.42 23.49 -7.94
CA ILE A 60 13.38 23.63 -8.96
C ILE A 60 13.41 22.38 -9.87
N PRO A 61 12.31 21.60 -9.97
CA PRO A 61 12.26 20.46 -10.88
C PRO A 61 12.17 20.96 -12.32
N ILE A 62 13.13 20.58 -13.17
CA ILE A 62 13.14 20.96 -14.59
C ILE A 62 12.38 19.94 -15.41
N GLN A 63 12.70 18.66 -15.18
CA GLN A 63 12.22 17.57 -16.01
C GLN A 63 12.18 16.28 -15.21
N ILE A 64 11.11 15.50 -15.42
CA ILE A 64 10.97 14.13 -14.98
C ILE A 64 11.16 13.24 -16.22
N LEU A 65 12.11 12.32 -16.17
CA LEU A 65 12.41 11.40 -17.26
C LEU A 65 11.98 9.98 -16.85
N GLY A 66 10.91 9.50 -17.49
CA GLY A 66 10.28 8.22 -17.14
C GLY A 66 9.76 8.23 -15.70
N ASP A 67 9.84 7.08 -15.04
CA ASP A 67 9.31 6.88 -13.68
C ASP A 67 10.39 6.76 -12.60
N ASP A 68 11.65 7.10 -12.91
CA ASP A 68 12.77 6.89 -11.99
C ASP A 68 13.70 8.10 -11.85
N THR A 69 13.66 9.05 -12.79
CA THR A 69 14.71 10.07 -12.89
C THR A 69 14.14 11.47 -12.88
N ILE A 70 14.70 12.34 -12.05
CA ILE A 70 14.30 13.75 -11.95
C ILE A 70 15.54 14.62 -12.10
N ILE A 71 15.45 15.70 -12.87
CA ILE A 71 16.50 16.71 -12.98
C ILE A 71 16.07 17.95 -12.22
N PHE A 72 16.89 18.36 -11.24
CA PHE A 72 16.68 19.58 -10.47
C PHE A 72 17.70 20.64 -10.83
N TYR A 73 17.23 21.88 -10.96
CA TYR A 73 18.04 23.08 -11.05
C TYR A 73 18.21 23.73 -9.68
N ARG A 74 19.41 24.24 -9.45
CA ARG A 74 19.73 25.14 -8.35
C ARG A 74 19.52 26.57 -8.80
N GLU A 75 18.78 27.37 -8.04
CA GLU A 75 18.62 28.79 -8.35
C GLU A 75 20.00 29.51 -8.48
N LYS A 76 20.06 30.55 -9.34
CA LYS A 76 21.32 31.25 -9.69
C LYS A 76 22.10 31.74 -8.47
N ASN A 77 21.40 32.09 -7.39
CA ASN A 77 21.97 32.64 -6.16
C ASN A 77 21.92 31.67 -4.99
N TYR A 78 22.26 30.40 -5.21
CA TYR A 78 22.33 29.46 -4.10
C TYR A 78 23.29 29.92 -3.01
N ILE A 79 22.72 30.01 -1.82
CA ILE A 79 23.45 30.20 -0.58
C ILE A 79 23.40 28.86 0.13
N GLN A 80 24.57 28.37 0.55
CA GLN A 80 24.60 27.16 1.38
C GLN A 80 23.85 27.46 2.68
N SER A 81 22.72 26.78 2.89
CA SER A 81 21.99 26.89 4.16
C SER A 81 22.92 26.52 5.33
N LEU A 82 22.84 27.31 6.41
CA LEU A 82 23.48 27.01 7.70
C LEU A 82 23.06 25.62 8.20
N VAL A 83 21.81 25.24 7.93
CA VAL A 83 21.26 23.91 8.23
C VAL A 83 21.08 23.15 6.92
N MET A 84 22.04 22.28 6.63
CA MET A 84 22.16 21.54 5.37
C MET A 84 21.14 20.40 5.18
N SER A 85 20.52 19.96 6.26
CA SER A 85 19.43 18.98 6.25
C SER A 85 18.34 19.52 7.16
N PRO A 86 17.15 19.87 6.62
CA PRO A 86 16.05 20.34 7.44
C PRO A 86 15.73 19.36 8.57
N ILE A 87 15.35 19.90 9.73
CA ILE A 87 14.97 19.11 10.92
C ILE A 87 13.77 18.20 10.61
N ASP A 88 12.95 18.62 9.66
CA ASP A 88 11.74 17.92 9.21
C ASP A 88 12.02 16.66 8.36
N THR A 89 13.29 16.30 8.17
CA THR A 89 13.66 15.08 7.45
C THR A 89 13.75 13.88 8.38
N LEU A 90 13.33 12.71 7.88
CA LEU A 90 13.53 11.46 8.61
C LEU A 90 15.03 11.14 8.76
N SER A 91 15.39 10.56 9.90
CA SER A 91 16.72 9.99 10.09
C SER A 91 16.90 8.75 9.21
N LYS A 92 18.15 8.41 8.86
CA LYS A 92 18.48 7.24 8.01
C LYS A 92 17.87 5.92 8.51
N LYS A 93 17.77 5.75 9.83
CA LYS A 93 17.15 4.57 10.46
C LYS A 93 15.63 4.59 10.29
N ARG A 94 14.98 5.70 10.64
CA ARG A 94 13.52 5.86 10.53
C ARG A 94 13.04 5.75 9.08
N ALA A 95 13.78 6.30 8.12
CA ALA A 95 13.48 6.17 6.70
C ALA A 95 13.49 4.70 6.23
N LEU A 96 14.43 3.88 6.76
CA LEU A 96 14.45 2.44 6.47
C LEU A 96 13.27 1.71 7.11
N GLU A 97 12.91 2.08 8.34
CA GLU A 97 11.76 1.49 9.04
C GLU A 97 10.44 1.81 8.33
N LYS A 98 10.23 3.08 7.93
CA LYS A 98 9.07 3.51 7.12
C LYS A 98 8.96 2.68 5.84
N SER A 99 10.04 2.54 5.09
CA SER A 99 10.06 1.74 3.86
C SER A 99 9.70 0.26 4.08
N LYS A 100 10.19 -0.35 5.16
CA LYS A 100 9.83 -1.75 5.50
C LYS A 100 8.35 -1.87 5.84
N TYR A 101 7.81 -0.91 6.59
CA TYR A 101 6.41 -0.88 6.96
C TYR A 101 5.50 -0.74 5.72
N GLU A 102 5.83 0.19 4.82
CA GLU A 102 5.11 0.36 3.55
C GLU A 102 5.15 -0.89 2.68
N GLN A 103 6.29 -1.57 2.62
CA GLN A 103 6.41 -2.84 1.90
C GLN A 103 5.49 -3.91 2.50
N SER A 104 5.43 -4.01 3.84
CA SER A 104 4.53 -4.94 4.52
C SER A 104 3.06 -4.60 4.27
N LEU A 105 2.72 -3.31 4.31
CA LEU A 105 1.36 -2.82 4.08
C LEU A 105 0.88 -3.14 2.67
N GLU A 106 1.74 -2.92 1.67
CA GLU A 106 1.46 -3.26 0.27
C GLU A 106 1.20 -4.76 0.11
N SER A 107 2.03 -5.60 0.75
CA SER A 107 1.84 -7.05 0.71
C SER A 107 0.50 -7.46 1.29
N VAL A 108 0.11 -6.89 2.44
CA VAL A 108 -1.17 -7.21 3.08
C VAL A 108 -2.34 -6.76 2.21
N ARG A 109 -2.29 -5.55 1.64
CA ARG A 109 -3.31 -5.05 0.70
C ARG A 109 -3.49 -5.98 -0.49
N HIS A 110 -2.39 -6.48 -1.06
CA HIS A 110 -2.44 -7.43 -2.16
C HIS A 110 -3.16 -8.74 -1.77
N PHE A 111 -2.87 -9.28 -0.58
CA PHE A 111 -3.54 -10.49 -0.09
C PHE A 111 -5.04 -10.28 0.15
N ILE A 112 -5.45 -9.10 0.65
CA ILE A 112 -6.87 -8.78 0.83
C ILE A 112 -7.60 -8.82 -0.51
N VAL A 113 -7.07 -8.15 -1.53
CA VAL A 113 -7.68 -8.11 -2.88
C VAL A 113 -7.83 -9.52 -3.47
N ILE A 114 -6.85 -10.40 -3.26
CA ILE A 114 -6.93 -11.80 -3.71
C ILE A 114 -8.05 -12.53 -2.96
N ALA A 115 -8.07 -12.43 -1.63
CA ALA A 115 -9.06 -13.11 -0.80
C ALA A 115 -10.50 -12.67 -1.12
N GLU A 116 -10.72 -11.37 -1.36
CA GLU A 116 -12.01 -10.82 -1.77
C GLU A 116 -12.48 -11.41 -3.10
N LYS A 117 -11.58 -11.51 -4.08
CA LYS A 117 -11.88 -12.10 -5.39
C LYS A 117 -12.18 -13.60 -5.30
N GLU A 118 -11.41 -14.34 -4.50
CA GLU A 118 -11.66 -15.76 -4.27
C GLU A 118 -13.03 -15.98 -3.61
N LEU A 119 -13.37 -15.15 -2.63
CA LEU A 119 -14.68 -15.19 -1.98
C LEU A 119 -15.82 -14.88 -2.96
N GLU A 120 -15.65 -13.88 -3.83
CA GLU A 120 -16.63 -13.56 -4.86
C GLU A 120 -16.85 -14.73 -5.83
N LEU A 121 -15.76 -15.38 -6.28
CA LEU A 121 -15.83 -16.55 -7.14
C LEU A 121 -16.54 -17.73 -6.46
N TYR A 122 -16.31 -17.95 -5.17
CA TYR A 122 -16.99 -18.97 -4.38
C TYR A 122 -18.50 -18.72 -4.31
N TYR A 123 -18.94 -17.49 -4.04
CA TYR A 123 -20.36 -17.15 -4.04
C TYR A 123 -21.01 -17.32 -5.41
N ARG A 124 -20.31 -16.92 -6.49
CA ARG A 124 -20.79 -17.15 -7.86
C ARG A 124 -20.93 -18.65 -8.15
N HIS A 125 -20.01 -19.49 -7.67
CA HIS A 125 -20.09 -20.94 -7.83
C HIS A 125 -21.30 -21.53 -7.10
N ILE A 126 -21.52 -21.18 -5.82
CA ILE A 126 -22.68 -21.65 -5.05
C ILE A 126 -23.99 -21.20 -5.72
N ALA A 127 -24.06 -19.97 -6.23
CA ALA A 127 -25.27 -19.49 -6.89
C ALA A 127 -25.63 -20.29 -8.15
N ILE A 128 -24.65 -20.83 -8.87
CA ILE A 128 -24.85 -21.61 -10.10
C ILE A 128 -25.10 -23.10 -9.81
N TYR A 129 -24.31 -23.70 -8.92
CA TYR A 129 -24.29 -25.16 -8.71
C TYR A 129 -25.00 -25.62 -7.42
N GLY A 130 -25.44 -24.68 -6.58
CA GLY A 130 -25.97 -24.96 -5.25
C GLY A 130 -24.86 -25.25 -4.23
N ASP A 131 -25.22 -25.33 -2.94
CA ASP A 131 -24.27 -25.68 -1.90
C ASP A 131 -23.82 -27.15 -2.07
N PRO A 132 -22.52 -27.43 -2.32
CA PRO A 132 -22.02 -28.80 -2.42
C PRO A 132 -22.21 -29.60 -1.12
N ASN A 133 -22.30 -28.94 0.05
CA ASN A 133 -22.61 -29.61 1.32
C ASN A 133 -24.10 -30.00 1.46
N SER A 134 -24.99 -29.47 0.62
CA SER A 134 -26.41 -29.85 0.61
C SER A 134 -26.68 -31.14 -0.20
N GLN A 135 -25.74 -31.56 -1.06
CA GLN A 135 -25.88 -32.78 -1.87
C GLN A 135 -25.45 -34.05 -1.12
N SER A 136 -24.71 -33.96 -0.02
CA SER A 136 -24.34 -35.12 0.81
C SER A 136 -25.44 -35.58 1.78
N LEU A 137 -26.58 -34.88 1.83
CA LEU A 137 -27.71 -35.18 2.71
C LEU A 137 -28.98 -35.65 1.98
N LYS A 138 -28.92 -35.94 0.67
CA LYS A 138 -30.05 -36.49 -0.09
C LYS A 138 -29.95 -38.02 -0.19
N SER A 139 -30.45 -38.65 0.88
CA SER A 139 -31.16 -39.93 0.92
C SER A 139 -30.60 -41.13 0.13
N PHE A 140 -30.02 -42.09 0.86
CA PHE A 140 -30.25 -43.50 0.54
C PHE A 140 -31.76 -43.77 0.66
N PRO A 141 -32.43 -44.38 -0.33
CA PRO A 141 -33.85 -44.69 -0.21
C PRO A 141 -34.05 -45.77 0.86
N ASP A 142 -34.79 -45.39 1.91
CA ASP A 142 -35.11 -46.24 3.05
C ASP A 142 -35.91 -47.47 2.62
N SER A 143 -35.49 -48.64 3.09
CA SER A 143 -36.24 -49.89 2.98
C SER A 143 -37.38 -49.91 4.01
N PRO A 144 -38.52 -50.59 3.76
CA PRO A 144 -39.71 -50.41 4.59
C PRO A 144 -39.52 -51.05 5.98
N LYS A 145 -39.56 -50.24 7.04
CA LYS A 145 -39.66 -50.72 8.42
C LYS A 145 -41.04 -50.45 9.00
N ARG A 146 -41.68 -51.52 9.46
CA ARG A 146 -42.90 -51.54 10.28
C ARG A 146 -42.58 -51.10 11.71
N GLY A 147 -43.45 -50.27 12.29
CA GLY A 147 -43.85 -50.33 13.70
C GLY A 147 -43.28 -49.30 14.68
N THR A 148 -44.12 -48.30 14.99
CA THR A 148 -44.54 -47.88 16.36
C THR A 148 -43.71 -46.85 17.17
N GLU A 149 -44.42 -45.73 17.43
CA GLU A 149 -44.38 -44.75 18.54
C GLU A 149 -43.52 -43.45 18.49
N GLU A 150 -44.24 -42.33 18.69
CA GLU A 150 -43.88 -40.89 18.78
C GLU A 150 -43.86 -40.43 20.28
N PRO A 151 -43.58 -39.16 20.65
CA PRO A 151 -42.47 -38.24 20.30
C PRO A 151 -41.85 -37.59 21.57
N LYS A 152 -40.76 -36.82 21.45
CA LYS A 152 -40.54 -35.62 22.31
C LYS A 152 -39.61 -34.58 21.67
N ARG A 153 -40.18 -33.40 21.51
CA ARG A 153 -39.65 -32.15 20.93
C ARG A 153 -38.83 -31.39 21.97
N ILE A 154 -37.66 -30.88 21.59
CA ILE A 154 -37.10 -29.65 22.17
C ILE A 154 -36.61 -28.79 21.01
N GLU A 155 -37.22 -27.61 20.89
CA GLU A 155 -36.92 -26.59 19.90
C GLU A 155 -35.71 -25.76 20.34
N ALA A 156 -34.83 -25.42 19.40
CA ALA A 156 -33.90 -24.32 19.56
C ALA A 156 -34.18 -23.31 18.45
N THR A 157 -35.13 -22.42 18.71
CA THR A 157 -35.34 -21.20 17.94
C THR A 157 -34.20 -20.25 18.23
N GLY A 158 -33.44 -19.85 17.20
CA GLY A 158 -32.31 -18.95 17.34
C GLY A 158 -31.82 -18.38 16.02
N GLU A 159 -32.72 -18.16 15.04
CA GLU A 159 -32.40 -17.30 13.91
C GLU A 159 -32.64 -15.85 14.31
N GLY A 160 -31.56 -15.11 14.49
CA GLY A 160 -31.56 -13.72 14.91
C GLY A 160 -30.36 -12.96 14.36
N ASN A 161 -30.42 -12.65 13.05
CA ASN A 161 -29.96 -11.39 12.50
C ASN A 161 -28.45 -11.07 12.47
N LEU A 162 -27.67 -11.84 11.71
CA LEU A 162 -26.31 -11.45 11.29
C LEU A 162 -26.29 -10.36 10.20
N TYR A 163 -27.41 -10.14 9.50
CA TYR A 163 -27.51 -9.14 8.43
C TYR A 163 -27.54 -7.70 8.96
N SER A 164 -28.12 -7.44 10.14
CA SER A 164 -28.18 -6.08 10.71
C SER A 164 -26.87 -5.59 11.32
N ALA A 165 -25.98 -6.51 11.73
CA ALA A 165 -24.70 -6.14 12.31
C ALA A 165 -23.75 -5.57 11.24
N PHE A 166 -23.84 -6.08 10.01
CA PHE A 166 -23.04 -5.63 8.87
C PHE A 166 -23.44 -4.24 8.37
N ASP A 167 -24.74 -3.94 8.38
CA ASP A 167 -25.25 -2.64 7.94
C ASP A 167 -24.83 -1.51 8.90
N ARG A 168 -24.84 -1.79 10.22
CA ARG A 168 -24.41 -0.84 11.25
C ARG A 168 -22.91 -0.47 11.16
N PHE A 169 -22.06 -1.41 10.76
CA PHE A 169 -20.63 -1.14 10.56
C PHE A 169 -20.37 -0.30 9.31
N SER A 170 -21.20 -0.47 8.26
CA SER A 170 -21.07 0.28 7.01
C SER A 170 -21.50 1.74 7.17
N THR A 171 -22.54 2.03 7.97
CA THR A 171 -22.99 3.41 8.21
C THR A 171 -21.98 4.21 9.05
N ALA A 172 -21.31 3.57 10.01
CA ALA A 172 -20.34 4.25 10.89
C ALA A 172 -19.05 4.70 10.19
N LEU A 173 -18.72 4.13 9.03
CA LEU A 173 -17.53 4.49 8.24
C LEU A 173 -17.77 5.63 7.24
N LEU A 174 -19.03 6.01 7.00
CA LEU A 174 -19.41 7.08 6.07
C LEU A 174 -19.69 8.43 6.76
N GLU A 175 -19.69 8.48 8.10
CA GLU A 175 -19.99 9.71 8.87
C GLU A 175 -18.77 10.35 9.54
N THR A 176 -17.56 10.16 9.00
CA THR A 176 -16.40 10.94 9.43
C THR A 176 -15.83 11.75 8.27
N ASP A 177 -16.49 12.88 8.01
CA ASP A 177 -15.93 14.10 7.40
C ASP A 177 -16.01 15.24 8.42
#